data_AF-D2ILE4-F1
#
_entry.id   AF-D2ILE4-F1
#
_cell.length_a   1.000
_cell.length_b   1.000
_cell.length_c   1.000
_cell.angle_alpha   90.00
_cell.angle_beta   90.00
_cell.angle_gamma   90.00
#
_symmetry.space_group_name_H-M   'P 1'
#
loop_
_entity.id
_entity.type
_entity.pdbx_description
1 polymer ?
#
loop_
_entity_poly.entity_id
_entity_poly.type
_entity_poly.pdbx_seq_one_letter_code
_entity_poly.pdbx_strand_id
1 'polypeptide(L)'
;SSGQYIRATLPYIRTEIPIIVIFRALGFVADKDILQHICYDFNDTSMMELLRPSLEEAFVIQNQQVALDYIGKRGSTVGVTRDKRIKYAKEILQKEMLPHVGVGEFCETKKAYFFGYIIHRLLLCALGRRAEDDRDHYGNKRLDLAGPLLGGLFR
;
A
#
# COMPACT_ATOMS: atom_id res chain seq x y z
N SER A 1 -7.73 -14.32 20.54
CA SER A 1 -8.22 -14.44 19.16
C SER A 1 -7.44 -13.47 18.28
N SER A 2 -6.31 -13.90 17.74
CA SER A 2 -5.49 -13.07 16.85
C SER A 2 -6.22 -12.92 15.51
N GLY A 3 -6.80 -11.73 15.26
CA GLY A 3 -7.36 -11.41 13.95
C GLY A 3 -6.30 -11.50 12.85
N GLN A 4 -6.70 -11.84 11.63
CA GLN A 4 -5.81 -11.77 10.48
C GLN A 4 -5.69 -10.30 10.05
N TYR A 5 -4.56 -9.68 10.35
CA TYR A 5 -4.28 -8.28 10.01
C TYR A 5 -3.47 -8.20 8.72
N ILE A 6 -3.84 -7.30 7.82
CA ILE A 6 -3.08 -7.02 6.61
C ILE A 6 -2.30 -5.73 6.82
N ARG A 7 -0.98 -5.83 6.70
CA ARG A 7 -0.06 -4.70 6.82
C ARG A 7 0.82 -4.64 5.58
N ALA A 8 1.33 -3.45 5.29
CA ALA A 8 2.23 -3.21 4.17
C ALA A 8 3.53 -2.58 4.67
N THR A 9 4.63 -2.97 4.03
CA THR A 9 5.94 -2.36 4.23
C THR A 9 6.17 -1.34 3.12
N LEU A 10 6.41 -0.09 3.51
CA LEU A 10 6.75 0.98 2.58
C LEU A 10 8.27 1.20 2.55
N PRO A 11 8.85 1.56 1.39
CA PRO A 11 10.26 1.96 1.32
C PRO A 11 10.56 3.09 2.30
N TYR A 12 11.74 3.05 2.92
CA TYR A 12 12.22 4.04 3.90
C TYR A 12 11.40 4.14 5.20
N ILE A 13 10.38 3.30 5.39
CA ILE A 13 9.66 3.18 6.66
C ILE A 13 10.18 1.93 7.39
N ARG A 14 10.51 2.08 8.68
CA ARG A 14 11.14 1.01 9.48
C ARG A 14 10.18 -0.04 10.00
N THR A 15 8.89 0.26 10.00
CA THR A 15 7.85 -0.59 10.57
C THR A 15 6.71 -0.75 9.59
N GLU A 16 6.06 -1.89 9.66
CA GLU A 16 4.86 -2.17 8.88
C GLU A 16 3.69 -1.24 9.26
N ILE A 17 2.87 -0.91 8.27
CA ILE A 17 1.74 0.02 8.42
C ILE A 17 0.46 -0.71 8.03
N PRO A 18 -0.64 -0.60 8.80
CA PRO A 18 -1.92 -1.16 8.42
C PRO A 18 -2.41 -0.60 7.07
N ILE A 19 -2.94 -1.46 6.21
CA ILE A 19 -3.32 -1.07 4.83
C ILE A 19 -4.34 0.08 4.80
N ILE A 20 -5.28 0.12 5.75
CA ILE A 20 -6.33 1.14 5.82
C ILE A 20 -5.72 2.52 6.12
N VAL A 21 -4.66 2.58 6.92
CA VAL A 21 -3.95 3.84 7.23
C VAL A 21 -3.29 4.40 5.96
N ILE A 22 -2.80 3.53 5.08
CA ILE A 22 -2.20 3.95 3.80
C ILE A 22 -3.27 4.53 2.88
N PHE A 23 -4.45 3.90 2.76
CA PHE A 23 -5.57 4.45 2.00
C PHE A 23 -6.01 5.82 2.52
N ARG A 24 -6.15 5.97 3.85
CA ARG A 24 -6.47 7.25 4.48
C ARG A 24 -5.40 8.31 4.23
N ALA A 25 -4.13 7.92 4.19
CA ALA A 25 -3.04 8.83 3.84
C ALA A 25 -3.07 9.27 2.36
N LEU A 26 -3.52 8.39 1.45
CA LEU A 26 -3.73 8.70 0.03
C LEU A 26 -4.95 9.60 -0.24
N GLY A 27 -5.80 9.84 0.76
CA GLY A 27 -6.95 10.74 0.68
C GLY A 27 -8.31 10.05 0.76
N PHE A 28 -8.36 8.72 0.88
CA PHE A 28 -9.61 7.97 1.01
C PHE A 28 -9.95 7.79 2.48
N VAL A 29 -10.81 8.67 3.01
CA VAL A 29 -11.17 8.67 4.43
C VAL A 29 -12.34 7.73 4.74
N ALA A 30 -13.33 7.67 3.85
CA ALA A 30 -14.53 6.86 4.06
C ALA A 30 -14.23 5.37 3.85
N ASP A 31 -14.60 4.54 4.82
CA ASP A 31 -14.34 3.10 4.78
C ASP A 31 -15.01 2.43 3.58
N LYS A 32 -16.19 2.91 3.18
CA LYS A 32 -16.89 2.46 1.98
C LYS A 32 -16.02 2.65 0.73
N ASP A 33 -15.39 3.81 0.58
CA ASP A 33 -14.55 4.10 -0.58
C ASP A 33 -13.32 3.19 -0.58
N ILE A 34 -12.67 3.01 0.57
CA ILE A 34 -11.53 2.10 0.72
C ILE A 34 -11.92 0.68 0.29
N LEU A 35 -13.06 0.20 0.77
CA LEU A 35 -13.57 -1.13 0.44
C LEU A 35 -13.91 -1.25 -1.05
N GLN A 36 -14.44 -0.21 -1.71
CA GLN A 36 -14.69 -0.23 -3.17
C GLN A 36 -13.41 -0.44 -3.99
N HIS A 37 -12.25 0.03 -3.49
CA HIS A 37 -10.98 -0.16 -4.19
C HIS A 37 -10.40 -1.57 -4.03
N ILE A 38 -10.82 -2.30 -2.99
CA ILE A 38 -10.33 -3.66 -2.68
C ILE A 38 -11.34 -4.73 -3.11
N CYS A 39 -12.61 -4.58 -2.74
CA CYS A 39 -13.70 -5.49 -3.05
C CYS A 39 -14.60 -4.86 -4.13
N TYR A 40 -14.59 -5.45 -5.32
CA TYR A 40 -15.43 -4.97 -6.42
C TYR A 40 -16.90 -5.40 -6.30
N ASP A 41 -17.17 -6.48 -5.55
CA ASP A 41 -18.51 -6.96 -5.22
C ASP A 41 -18.70 -6.99 -3.71
N PHE A 42 -19.70 -6.24 -3.22
CA PHE A 42 -20.04 -6.17 -1.80
C PHE A 42 -20.82 -7.36 -1.27
N ASN A 43 -21.32 -8.23 -2.14
CA ASN A 43 -22.02 -9.45 -1.73
C ASN A 43 -21.06 -10.55 -1.29
N ASP A 44 -19.75 -10.38 -1.51
CA ASP A 44 -18.72 -11.32 -1.11
C ASP A 44 -18.40 -11.21 0.39
N THR A 45 -19.21 -11.89 1.20
CA THR A 45 -19.07 -11.88 2.66
C THR A 45 -17.73 -12.42 3.14
N SER A 46 -17.18 -13.43 2.47
CA SER A 46 -15.89 -14.04 2.86
C SER A 46 -14.74 -13.05 2.76
N MET A 47 -14.67 -12.27 1.67
CA MET A 47 -13.62 -11.25 1.51
C MET A 47 -13.78 -10.10 2.50
N MET A 48 -15.03 -9.70 2.78
CA MET A 48 -15.35 -8.65 3.74
C MET A 48 -15.02 -9.06 5.18
N GLU A 49 -15.21 -10.33 5.55
CA GLU A 49 -14.83 -10.86 6.85
C GLU A 49 -13.32 -10.84 7.08
N LEU A 50 -12.52 -11.16 6.06
CA LEU A 50 -11.05 -11.09 6.14
C LEU A 50 -10.53 -9.66 6.31
N LEU A 51 -11.22 -8.67 5.74
CA LEU A 51 -10.82 -7.25 5.86
C LEU A 51 -11.24 -6.60 7.18
N ARG A 52 -12.27 -7.13 7.86
CA ARG A 52 -12.84 -6.53 9.07
C ARG A 52 -11.79 -6.27 10.17
N PRO A 53 -10.89 -7.21 10.54
CA PRO A 53 -9.88 -6.94 11.57
C PRO A 53 -8.92 -5.79 11.21
N SER A 54 -8.64 -5.62 9.91
CA SER A 54 -7.76 -4.55 9.42
C SER A 54 -8.44 -3.17 9.48
N LEU A 55 -9.78 -3.12 9.31
CA LEU A 55 -10.57 -1.90 9.52
C LEU A 55 -10.63 -1.52 11.00
N GLU A 56 -10.86 -2.50 11.88
CA GLU A 56 -10.90 -2.29 13.34
C GLU A 56 -9.56 -1.77 13.87
N GLU A 57 -8.44 -2.32 13.40
CA GLU A 57 -7.09 -1.86 13.77
C GLU A 57 -6.87 -0.38 13.44
N ALA A 58 -7.40 0.10 12.31
CA ALA A 58 -7.22 1.47 11.86
C ALA A 58 -8.30 2.45 12.35
N PHE A 59 -9.26 2.01 13.17
CA PHE A 59 -10.41 2.80 13.59
C PHE A 59 -10.03 4.15 14.22
N VAL A 60 -8.92 4.21 14.94
CA VAL A 60 -8.42 5.41 15.65
C VAL A 60 -7.99 6.54 14.69
N ILE A 61 -7.63 6.23 13.44
CA ILE A 61 -6.98 7.17 12.52
C ILE A 61 -7.96 7.63 11.44
N GLN A 62 -8.90 8.51 11.76
CA GLN A 62 -9.98 8.88 10.81
C GLN A 62 -9.65 10.06 9.87
N ASN A 63 -8.44 10.63 9.96
CA ASN A 63 -8.07 11.82 9.21
C ASN A 63 -6.79 11.61 8.39
N GLN A 64 -6.75 12.18 7.17
CA GLN A 64 -5.57 12.08 6.30
C GLN A 64 -4.31 12.64 6.95
N GLN A 65 -4.37 13.81 7.59
CA GLN A 65 -3.21 14.40 8.25
C GLN A 65 -2.69 13.55 9.43
N VAL A 66 -3.60 12.85 10.13
CA VAL A 66 -3.22 11.95 11.23
C VAL A 66 -2.60 10.68 10.68
N ALA A 67 -3.10 10.15 9.56
CA ALA A 67 -2.50 9.03 8.85
C ALA A 67 -1.09 9.37 8.34
N LEU A 68 -0.90 10.55 7.75
CA LEU A 68 0.42 11.02 7.31
C LEU A 68 1.39 11.20 8.48
N ASP A 69 0.95 11.75 9.62
CA ASP A 69 1.79 11.84 10.84
C ASP A 69 2.13 10.44 11.38
N TYR A 70 1.19 9.50 11.34
CA TYR A 70 1.40 8.11 11.77
C TYR A 70 2.47 7.40 10.94
N ILE A 71 2.46 7.59 9.62
CA ILE A 71 3.49 7.07 8.70
C ILE A 71 4.82 7.81 8.94
N GLY A 72 4.79 9.13 9.01
CA GLY A 72 5.99 9.96 9.18
C GLY A 72 6.75 9.69 10.48
N LYS A 73 6.05 9.39 11.57
CA LYS A 73 6.66 8.96 12.85
C LYS A 73 7.51 7.68 12.74
N ARG A 74 7.22 6.83 11.76
CA ARG A 74 7.85 5.51 11.58
C ARG A 74 9.03 5.51 10.60
N GLY A 75 9.21 6.59 9.84
CA GLY A 75 10.37 6.77 8.96
C GLY A 75 11.30 7.91 9.38
N SER A 76 10.81 8.91 10.11
CA SER A 76 11.61 10.08 10.52
C SER A 76 12.39 9.85 11.81
N THR A 77 13.45 10.63 12.03
CA THR A 77 14.21 10.66 13.29
C THR A 77 13.37 11.25 14.43
N VAL A 78 13.66 10.80 15.66
CA VAL A 78 12.97 11.28 16.87
C VAL A 78 13.19 12.79 17.04
N GLY A 79 12.14 13.55 17.35
CA GLY A 79 12.21 14.99 17.61
C GLY A 79 11.81 15.91 16.44
N VAL A 80 11.43 15.35 15.29
CA VAL A 80 10.98 16.13 14.12
C VAL A 80 9.55 16.65 14.34
N THR A 81 9.29 17.91 13.95
CA THR A 81 7.98 18.55 14.06
C THR A 81 6.92 17.83 13.22
N ARG A 82 5.64 17.94 13.64
CA ARG A 82 4.51 17.28 12.97
C ARG A 82 4.45 17.62 11.47
N ASP A 83 4.62 18.89 11.11
CA ASP A 83 4.53 19.33 9.71
C ASP A 83 5.61 18.72 8.83
N LYS A 84 6.83 18.60 9.35
CA LYS A 84 7.94 17.94 8.63
C LYS A 84 7.66 16.44 8.46
N ARG A 85 7.09 15.77 9.46
CA ARG A 85 6.69 14.35 9.35
C ARG A 85 5.61 14.13 8.30
N ILE A 86 4.60 15.00 8.27
CA ILE A 86 3.52 14.95 7.28
C ILE A 86 4.10 15.15 5.86
N LYS A 87 4.97 16.16 5.69
CA LYS A 87 5.60 16.42 4.39
C LYS A 87 6.46 15.24 3.93
N TYR A 88 7.26 14.68 4.83
CA TYR A 88 8.07 13.48 4.56
C TYR A 88 7.22 12.27 4.16
N ALA A 89 6.14 11.99 4.89
CA ALA A 89 5.23 10.90 4.53
C ALA A 89 4.56 11.12 3.17
N LYS A 90 4.17 12.36 2.85
CA LYS A 90 3.60 12.71 1.54
C LYS A 90 4.60 12.48 0.42
N GLU A 91 5.86 12.89 0.60
CA GLU A 91 6.92 12.68 -0.39
C GLU A 91 7.18 11.19 -0.65
N ILE A 92 7.19 10.35 0.40
CA ILE A 92 7.31 8.89 0.27
C ILE A 92 6.15 8.31 -0.54
N LEU A 93 4.90 8.65 -0.20
CA LEU A 93 3.74 8.13 -0.91
C LEU A 93 3.70 8.60 -2.38
N GLN A 94 4.24 9.79 -2.67
CA GLN A 94 4.28 10.35 -4.01
C GLN A 94 5.41 9.78 -4.87
N LYS A 95 6.62 9.60 -4.34
CA LYS A 95 7.79 9.21 -5.14
C LYS A 95 8.19 7.76 -4.99
N GLU A 96 8.11 7.22 -3.77
CA GLU A 96 8.67 5.91 -3.44
C GLU A 96 7.64 4.79 -3.50
N MET A 97 6.39 5.08 -3.13
CA MET A 97 5.31 4.09 -3.23
C MET A 97 4.82 4.00 -4.68
N LEU A 98 4.93 2.82 -5.29
CA LEU A 98 4.48 2.53 -6.66
C LEU A 98 4.95 3.57 -7.70
N PRO A 99 6.27 3.80 -7.88
CA PRO A 99 6.80 4.82 -8.79
C PRO A 99 6.40 4.60 -10.25
N HIS A 100 6.21 3.33 -10.65
CA HIS A 100 5.81 2.94 -12.00
C HIS A 100 4.36 3.34 -12.35
N VAL A 101 3.50 3.61 -11.36
CA VAL A 101 2.13 4.09 -11.58
C VAL A 101 2.11 5.60 -11.80
N GLY A 102 3.01 6.32 -11.12
CA GLY A 102 3.19 7.76 -11.29
C GLY A 102 3.99 8.38 -10.14
N VAL A 103 4.77 9.41 -10.46
CA VAL A 103 5.56 10.19 -9.49
C VAL A 103 5.14 11.67 -9.43
N GLY A 104 4.23 12.08 -10.31
CA GLY A 104 3.68 13.43 -10.35
C GLY A 104 2.72 13.73 -9.21
N GLU A 105 2.37 15.00 -9.05
CA GLU A 105 1.27 15.41 -8.17
C GLU A 105 -0.07 14.86 -8.70
N PHE A 106 -1.04 14.64 -7.83
CA PHE A 106 -2.39 14.16 -8.16
C PHE A 106 -2.44 12.73 -8.75
N CYS A 107 -1.39 11.93 -8.56
CA CYS A 107 -1.35 10.51 -8.95
C CYS A 107 -1.83 9.57 -7.83
N GLU A 108 -2.18 10.09 -6.66
CA GLU A 108 -2.55 9.33 -5.46
C GLU A 108 -3.77 8.43 -5.70
N THR A 109 -4.77 8.91 -6.44
CA THR A 109 -5.96 8.13 -6.83
C THR A 109 -5.57 6.89 -7.65
N LYS A 110 -4.70 7.05 -8.66
CA LYS A 110 -4.26 5.92 -9.50
C LYS A 110 -3.49 4.89 -8.68
N LYS A 111 -2.66 5.36 -7.74
CA LYS A 111 -1.94 4.48 -6.81
C LYS A 111 -2.88 3.75 -5.87
N ALA A 112 -3.93 4.41 -5.37
CA ALA A 112 -4.92 3.77 -4.50
C ALA A 112 -5.65 2.62 -5.22
N TYR A 113 -6.03 2.79 -6.49
CA TYR A 113 -6.59 1.71 -7.29
C TYR A 113 -5.62 0.53 -7.44
N PHE A 114 -4.36 0.80 -7.78
CA PHE A 114 -3.36 -0.27 -7.93
C PHE A 114 -3.06 -0.96 -6.59
N PHE A 115 -3.02 -0.20 -5.50
CA PHE A 115 -2.83 -0.73 -4.16
C PHE A 115 -4.01 -1.62 -3.73
N GLY A 116 -5.24 -1.18 -4.01
CA GLY A 116 -6.45 -1.99 -3.82
C GLY A 116 -6.42 -3.28 -4.64
N TYR A 117 -5.98 -3.22 -5.90
CA TYR A 117 -5.78 -4.40 -6.74
C TYR A 117 -4.75 -5.39 -6.16
N ILE A 118 -3.64 -4.92 -5.60
CA ILE A 118 -2.65 -5.80 -4.94
C ILE A 118 -3.30 -6.54 -3.76
N ILE A 119 -4.05 -5.83 -2.92
CA ILE A 119 -4.72 -6.42 -1.75
C ILE A 119 -5.82 -7.38 -2.20
N HIS A 120 -6.60 -7.03 -3.22
CA HIS A 120 -7.61 -7.91 -3.81
C HIS A 120 -7.00 -9.24 -4.27
N ARG A 121 -5.87 -9.19 -4.99
CA ARG A 121 -5.16 -10.41 -5.43
C ARG A 121 -4.68 -11.26 -4.26
N LEU A 122 -4.20 -10.63 -3.19
CA LEU A 122 -3.80 -11.33 -1.96
C LEU A 122 -4.99 -12.05 -1.33
N LEU A 123 -6.14 -11.39 -1.22
CA LEU A 123 -7.37 -11.96 -0.66
C LEU A 123 -7.91 -13.12 -1.51
N LEU A 124 -7.85 -13.02 -2.83
CA LEU A 124 -8.25 -14.12 -3.72
C LEU A 124 -7.42 -15.38 -3.49
N CYS A 125 -6.11 -15.22 -3.23
CA CYS A 125 -5.22 -16.32 -2.90
C CYS A 125 -5.55 -16.91 -1.52
N ALA A 126 -5.73 -16.05 -0.51
CA ALA A 126 -6.10 -16.47 0.85
C ALA A 126 -7.43 -17.24 0.90
N LEU A 127 -8.39 -16.87 0.05
CA LEU A 127 -9.68 -17.57 -0.09
C LEU A 127 -9.63 -18.80 -1.00
N GLY A 128 -8.47 -19.13 -1.58
CA GLY A 128 -8.31 -20.26 -2.50
C GLY A 128 -9.00 -20.10 -3.87
N ARG A 129 -9.42 -18.87 -4.22
CA ARG A 129 -10.07 -18.56 -5.51
C ARG A 129 -9.07 -18.37 -6.64
N ARG A 130 -7.80 -18.16 -6.29
CA ARG A 130 -6.68 -18.07 -7.22
C ARG A 130 -5.50 -18.85 -6.63
N ALA A 131 -4.78 -19.56 -7.48
CA ALA A 131 -3.54 -20.22 -7.09
C ALA A 131 -2.41 -19.21 -6.83
N GLU A 132 -1.44 -19.61 -6.02
CA GLU A 132 -0.19 -18.89 -5.84
C GLU A 132 0.58 -18.77 -7.16
N ASP A 133 1.28 -17.65 -7.36
CA ASP A 133 2.08 -17.46 -8.57
C ASP A 133 3.34 -18.33 -8.53
N ASP A 134 3.67 -18.99 -9.64
CA ASP A 134 4.89 -19.82 -9.79
C ASP A 134 6.14 -18.94 -9.96
N ARG A 135 7.10 -19.10 -9.04
CA ARG A 135 8.39 -18.37 -9.06
C ARG A 135 9.31 -18.80 -10.19
N ASP A 136 9.14 -20.00 -10.72
CA ASP A 136 10.00 -20.55 -11.76
C ASP A 136 9.51 -20.28 -13.18
N HIS A 137 8.29 -19.77 -13.32
CA HIS A 137 7.73 -19.37 -14.60
C HIS A 137 8.61 -18.31 -15.29
N TYR A 138 9.24 -18.68 -16.41
CA TYR A 138 10.15 -17.80 -17.15
C TYR A 138 9.49 -16.50 -17.63
N GLY A 139 8.18 -16.48 -17.86
CA GLY A 139 7.45 -15.25 -18.23
C GLY A 139 7.52 -14.13 -17.17
N ASN A 140 7.80 -14.47 -15.91
CA ASN A 140 7.98 -13.50 -14.82
C ASN A 140 9.44 -13.07 -14.65
N LYS A 141 10.38 -13.71 -15.35
CA LYS A 141 11.82 -13.43 -15.30
C LYS A 141 12.22 -12.50 -16.46
N ARG A 142 13.21 -11.64 -16.22
CA ARG A 142 13.80 -10.75 -17.24
C ARG A 142 15.28 -11.08 -17.41
N LEU A 143 15.76 -11.08 -18.65
CA LEU A 143 17.18 -11.25 -18.97
C LEU A 143 17.81 -9.88 -19.25
N ASP A 144 18.69 -9.44 -18.35
CA ASP A 144 19.49 -8.24 -18.58
C ASP A 144 20.66 -8.56 -19.49
N LEU A 145 20.61 -8.06 -20.73
CA LEU A 145 21.67 -8.21 -21.72
C LEU A 145 22.67 -7.05 -21.62
N ALA A 146 23.63 -6.99 -22.54
CA ALA A 146 24.67 -5.95 -22.56
C ALA A 146 24.10 -4.52 -22.46
N GLY A 147 22.95 -4.24 -23.08
CA GLY A 147 22.29 -2.92 -23.04
C GLY A 147 21.93 -2.46 -21.63
N PRO A 148 20.98 -3.11 -20.92
CA PRO A 148 20.63 -2.77 -19.55
C PRO A 148 21.82 -2.79 -18.59
N LEU A 149 22.75 -3.75 -18.74
CA LEU A 149 23.94 -3.86 -17.89
C LEU A 149 24.89 -2.67 -18.04
N LEU A 150 25.20 -2.27 -19.28
CA LEU A 150 26.01 -1.08 -19.52
C LEU A 150 25.24 0.18 -19.08
N GLY A 151 23.94 0.27 -19.38
CA GLY A 151 23.09 1.40 -18.98
C GLY A 151 23.07 1.64 -17.47
N GLY A 152 23.18 0.59 -16.66
CA GLY A 152 23.31 0.70 -15.20
C GLY A 152 24.63 1.32 -14.73
N LEU A 153 25.73 1.12 -15.48
CA LEU A 153 27.05 1.66 -15.15
C LEU A 153 27.23 3.12 -15.60
N PHE A 154 26.57 3.52 -16.70
CA PHE A 154 26.67 4.88 -17.27
C PHE A 154 25.65 5.88 -16.68
N ARG A 155 24.95 5.51 -15.61
CA ARG A 155 23.87 6.31 -15.02
C ARG A 155 24.35 7.48 -14.17
#